data_AF-A0A950S688-F1
#
_entry.id   AF-A0A950S688-F1
#
_cell.length_a   1.000
_cell.length_b   1.000
_cell.length_c   1.000
_cell.angle_alpha   90.00
_cell.angle_beta   90.00
_cell.angle_gamma   90.00
#
_symmetry.space_group_name_H-M   'P 1'
#
loop_
_entity.id
_entity.type
_entity.pdbx_description
1 polymer ?
#
loop_
_entity_poly.entity_id
_entity_poly.type
_entity_poly.pdbx_seq_one_letter_code
_entity_poly.pdbx_strand_id
1 'polypeptide(L)'
;MIAAVATSVLALASAVLVLADGASRARVAAGDTPPAAPGFAWLDPGAPPSGWRHTTTSASDATLFYPPGWRSIRGDRGTVTEALRDQAGLYVGYLNVTPREGAEQLHGWAAFRTHRNSEDGDGQVHQVAAAEGLSFRDARGSCVIDDYYSRVGSHRYREIACLITGRHHTDVFVGAALMREWPALSPTLERAASSIFQG
;
A
#
# COMPACT_ATOMS: atom_id res chain seq x y z
N MET A 1 33.56 43.88 -19.72
CA MET A 1 32.79 42.99 -20.62
C MET A 1 31.35 43.49 -20.62
N ILE A 2 31.01 44.55 -21.37
CA ILE A 2 30.50 44.56 -22.75
C ILE A 2 29.34 43.55 -22.97
N ALA A 3 28.12 44.12 -22.99
CA ALA A 3 26.94 43.91 -23.87
C ALA A 3 26.59 42.49 -24.39
N ALA A 4 25.33 42.10 -24.58
CA ALA A 4 24.27 42.85 -25.22
C ALA A 4 22.89 42.19 -25.00
N VAL A 5 21.88 43.04 -24.87
CA VAL A 5 20.47 42.72 -25.11
C VAL A 5 20.23 42.65 -26.62
N ALA A 6 19.56 41.61 -27.10
CA ALA A 6 19.00 41.59 -28.45
C ALA A 6 17.60 40.97 -28.42
N THR A 7 16.61 41.85 -28.33
CA THR A 7 15.23 41.63 -28.73
C THR A 7 15.16 41.40 -30.24
N SER A 8 14.31 40.49 -30.69
CA SER A 8 13.90 40.42 -32.09
C SER A 8 12.40 40.16 -32.13
N VAL A 9 11.66 41.21 -32.50
CA VAL A 9 10.26 41.17 -32.90
C VAL A 9 10.25 41.22 -34.42
N LEU A 10 9.61 40.24 -35.07
CA LEU A 10 9.11 40.40 -36.43
C LEU A 10 7.71 39.76 -36.53
N ALA A 11 6.71 40.64 -36.68
CA ALA A 11 5.38 40.38 -37.25
C ALA A 11 5.51 40.20 -38.78
N LEU A 12 4.61 39.67 -39.60
CA LEU A 12 3.28 39.04 -39.55
C LEU A 12 3.09 38.43 -40.98
N ALA A 13 2.45 37.27 -41.13
CA ALA A 13 1.72 36.94 -42.37
C ALA A 13 0.68 35.84 -42.09
N SER A 14 -0.60 36.22 -42.17
CA SER A 14 -1.76 35.34 -42.05
C SER A 14 -1.90 34.45 -43.27
N ALA A 15 -2.14 33.15 -43.06
CA ALA A 15 -2.81 32.29 -44.03
C ALA A 15 -3.89 31.50 -43.29
N VAL A 16 -5.14 31.87 -43.57
CA VAL A 16 -6.33 31.13 -43.17
C VAL A 16 -6.44 29.92 -44.10
N LEU A 17 -6.46 28.71 -43.53
CA LEU A 17 -7.02 27.54 -44.19
C LEU A 17 -8.03 26.88 -43.25
N VAL A 18 -9.23 26.71 -43.77
CA VAL A 18 -10.45 26.29 -43.09
C VAL A 18 -10.69 24.80 -43.38
N LEU A 19 -11.00 24.08 -42.29
CA LEU A 19 -11.71 22.78 -42.15
C LEU A 19 -11.03 21.47 -42.62
N ALA A 20 -10.79 20.59 -41.63
CA ALA A 20 -11.53 19.33 -41.55
C ALA A 20 -11.56 18.86 -40.08
N ASP A 21 -12.78 18.77 -39.55
CA ASP A 21 -13.11 18.23 -38.24
C ASP A 21 -12.78 16.73 -38.22
N GLY A 22 -11.76 16.36 -37.45
CA GLY A 22 -11.26 15.01 -37.36
C GLY A 22 -10.80 14.76 -35.94
N ALA A 23 -11.72 14.83 -34.99
CA ALA A 23 -11.51 14.40 -33.62
C ALA A 23 -11.14 12.91 -33.62
N SER A 24 -9.86 12.62 -33.82
CA SER A 24 -9.25 11.36 -33.46
C SER A 24 -9.30 11.29 -31.94
N ARG A 25 -10.42 10.81 -31.41
CA ARG A 25 -10.48 10.26 -30.06
C ARG A 25 -9.48 9.11 -30.05
N ALA A 26 -8.25 9.41 -29.63
CA ALA A 26 -7.34 8.39 -29.15
C ALA A 26 -8.11 7.64 -28.08
N ARG A 27 -8.58 6.44 -28.42
CA ARG A 27 -9.02 5.49 -27.42
C ARG A 27 -7.79 5.26 -26.57
N VAL A 28 -7.80 5.79 -25.36
CA VAL A 28 -6.89 5.31 -24.31
C VAL A 28 -7.18 3.82 -24.26
N ALA A 29 -6.27 3.03 -24.83
CA ALA A 29 -6.30 1.59 -24.63
C ALA A 29 -6.38 1.39 -23.12
N ALA A 30 -7.42 0.70 -22.65
CA ALA A 30 -7.45 0.21 -21.30
C ALA A 30 -6.11 -0.50 -21.10
N GLY A 31 -5.23 0.09 -20.29
CA GLY A 31 -3.92 -0.49 -20.04
C GLY A 31 -4.18 -1.87 -19.47
N ASP A 32 -3.72 -2.91 -20.16
CA ASP A 32 -3.71 -4.26 -19.64
C ASP A 32 -2.99 -4.19 -18.30
N THR A 33 -3.77 -4.23 -17.22
CA THR A 33 -3.21 -4.33 -15.88
C THR A 33 -2.55 -5.70 -15.87
N PRO A 34 -1.23 -5.79 -15.65
CA PRO A 34 -0.57 -7.08 -15.58
C PRO A 34 -1.32 -7.97 -14.59
N PRO A 35 -1.57 -9.25 -14.91
CA PRO A 35 -2.24 -10.13 -13.97
C PRO A 35 -1.46 -10.11 -12.65
N ALA A 36 -2.19 -9.93 -11.54
CA ALA A 36 -1.60 -9.95 -10.22
C ALA A 36 -0.81 -11.25 -10.02
N ALA A 37 0.39 -11.13 -9.42
CA ALA A 37 1.24 -12.29 -9.19
C ALA A 37 0.45 -13.37 -8.39
N PRO A 38 0.74 -14.68 -8.57
CA PRO A 38 -0.08 -15.76 -8.02
C PRO A 38 -0.40 -15.67 -6.51
N GLY A 39 0.45 -15.03 -5.69
CA GLY A 39 0.21 -14.81 -4.25
C GLY A 39 -0.61 -13.57 -3.88
N PHE A 40 -0.92 -12.71 -4.85
CA PHE A 40 -1.65 -11.44 -4.69
C PHE A 40 -2.84 -11.32 -5.65
N ALA A 41 -3.28 -12.43 -6.25
CA ALA A 41 -4.44 -12.44 -7.16
C ALA A 41 -5.76 -12.00 -6.49
N TRP A 42 -5.81 -12.00 -5.15
CA TRP A 42 -6.92 -11.49 -4.34
C TRP A 42 -6.95 -9.95 -4.24
N LEU A 43 -5.86 -9.26 -4.60
CA LEU A 43 -5.76 -7.81 -4.45
C LEU A 43 -6.67 -7.13 -5.48
N ASP A 44 -7.81 -6.62 -5.00
CA ASP A 44 -8.83 -5.96 -5.79
C ASP A 44 -9.15 -4.56 -5.21
N PRO A 45 -8.43 -3.52 -5.67
CA PRO A 45 -8.55 -2.17 -5.15
C PRO A 45 -9.98 -1.65 -5.22
N GLY A 46 -10.58 -1.39 -4.06
CA GLY A 46 -12.01 -1.15 -3.99
C GLY A 46 -12.47 -0.49 -2.69
N ALA A 47 -13.75 -0.18 -2.61
CA ALA A 47 -14.32 0.38 -1.39
C ALA A 47 -14.28 -0.66 -0.27
N PRO A 48 -14.15 -0.24 1.00
CA PRO A 48 -14.30 -1.15 2.12
C PRO A 48 -15.72 -1.73 2.15
N PRO A 49 -15.92 -2.95 2.69
CA PRO A 49 -17.25 -3.48 2.90
C PRO A 49 -18.10 -2.57 3.79
N SER A 50 -19.41 -2.59 3.57
CA SER A 50 -20.36 -1.83 4.39
C SER A 50 -20.26 -2.22 5.87
N GLY A 51 -20.30 -1.22 6.76
CA GLY A 51 -20.24 -1.43 8.20
C GLY A 51 -18.82 -1.54 8.78
N TRP A 52 -17.79 -1.51 7.93
CA TRP A 52 -16.41 -1.37 8.41
C TRP A 52 -16.18 0.02 9.00
N ARG A 53 -15.35 0.06 10.04
CA ARG A 53 -14.87 1.28 10.66
C ARG A 53 -13.58 1.73 9.96
N HIS A 54 -13.15 2.95 10.24
CA HIS A 54 -11.89 3.47 9.72
C HIS A 54 -11.16 4.32 10.73
N THR A 55 -9.84 4.39 10.56
CA THR A 55 -8.95 5.30 11.28
C THR A 55 -7.99 5.90 10.25
N THR A 56 -7.80 7.21 10.28
CA THR A 56 -6.89 7.93 9.40
C THR A 56 -5.66 8.38 10.20
N THR A 57 -4.47 8.14 9.66
CA THR A 57 -3.24 8.66 10.28
C THR A 57 -3.08 10.15 9.99
N SER A 58 -2.72 10.92 11.01
CA SER A 58 -2.42 12.35 10.86
C SER A 58 -1.07 12.64 10.17
N ALA A 59 -0.26 11.61 9.90
CA ALA A 59 1.08 11.78 9.31
C ALA A 59 1.05 11.80 7.78
N SER A 60 0.07 11.12 7.16
CA SER A 60 -0.02 10.93 5.71
C SER A 60 -1.44 10.92 5.16
N ASP A 61 -2.45 11.13 6.02
CA ASP A 61 -3.88 11.01 5.68
C ASP A 61 -4.28 9.63 5.10
N ALA A 62 -3.42 8.61 5.25
CA ALA A 62 -3.74 7.24 4.90
C ALA A 62 -4.84 6.70 5.83
N THR A 63 -5.86 6.08 5.23
CA THR A 63 -7.07 5.61 5.91
C THR A 63 -7.12 4.09 5.93
N LEU A 64 -6.96 3.51 7.12
CA LEU A 64 -7.10 2.09 7.40
C LEU A 64 -8.57 1.75 7.66
N PHE A 65 -9.13 0.79 6.92
CA PHE A 65 -10.47 0.24 7.15
C PHE A 65 -10.39 -1.14 7.81
N TYR A 66 -11.32 -1.41 8.73
CA TYR A 66 -11.33 -2.65 9.52
C TYR A 66 -12.76 -3.03 9.96
N PRO A 67 -13.05 -4.32 10.16
CA PRO A 67 -14.40 -4.75 10.52
C PRO A 67 -14.74 -4.44 12.00
N PRO A 68 -16.03 -4.50 12.36
CA PRO A 68 -16.44 -4.47 13.76
C PRO A 68 -15.74 -5.53 14.61
N GLY A 69 -15.51 -5.21 15.89
CA GLY A 69 -14.83 -6.10 16.85
C GLY A 69 -13.35 -5.82 17.01
N TRP A 70 -12.70 -5.21 16.02
CA TRP A 70 -11.32 -4.75 16.11
C TRP A 70 -11.25 -3.46 16.94
N ARG A 71 -10.11 -3.26 17.61
CA ARG A 71 -9.91 -2.18 18.57
C ARG A 71 -8.57 -1.49 18.34
N SER A 72 -8.62 -0.17 18.39
CA SER A 72 -7.43 0.66 18.27
C SER A 72 -6.50 0.43 19.45
N ILE A 73 -5.22 0.29 19.17
CA ILE A 73 -4.17 0.21 20.18
C ILE A 73 -3.12 1.27 19.89
N ARG A 74 -2.46 1.74 20.96
CA ARG A 74 -1.35 2.69 20.82
C ARG A 74 -0.18 1.99 20.13
N GLY A 75 0.29 2.58 19.04
CA GLY A 75 1.54 2.25 18.37
C GLY A 75 2.50 3.44 18.37
N ASP A 76 3.47 3.40 17.47
CA ASP A 76 4.44 4.46 17.27
C ASP A 76 3.81 5.74 16.72
N ARG A 77 4.57 6.84 16.72
CA ARG A 77 4.06 8.13 16.26
C ARG A 77 3.69 8.08 14.78
N GLY A 78 2.52 8.59 14.41
CA GLY A 78 2.06 8.58 13.02
C GLY A 78 1.53 7.22 12.56
N THR A 79 1.56 6.22 13.44
CA THR A 79 1.06 4.88 13.18
C THR A 79 -0.37 4.73 13.68
N VAL A 80 -1.22 4.09 12.87
CA VAL A 80 -2.54 3.62 13.32
C VAL A 80 -2.55 2.10 13.34
N THR A 81 -2.98 1.51 14.45
CA THR A 81 -3.03 0.06 14.63
C THR A 81 -4.37 -0.35 15.19
N GLU A 82 -4.98 -1.36 14.57
CA GLU A 82 -6.25 -1.95 14.96
C GLU A 82 -6.03 -3.43 15.19
N ALA A 83 -6.41 -3.94 16.35
CA ALA A 83 -6.11 -5.29 16.76
C ALA A 83 -7.35 -6.08 17.16
N LEU A 84 -7.32 -7.37 16.87
CA LEU A 84 -8.24 -8.38 17.37
C LEU A 84 -7.54 -9.21 18.44
N ARG A 85 -8.21 -9.38 19.58
CA ARG A 85 -7.72 -10.19 20.69
C ARG A 85 -8.69 -11.32 21.01
N ASP A 86 -8.16 -12.44 21.48
CA ASP A 86 -8.98 -13.48 22.08
C ASP A 86 -9.40 -13.14 23.51
N GLN A 87 -10.13 -14.05 24.16
CA GLN A 87 -10.60 -13.87 25.54
C GLN A 87 -9.46 -13.80 26.56
N ALA A 88 -8.30 -14.36 26.26
CA ALA A 88 -7.11 -14.29 27.11
C ALA A 88 -6.30 -13.00 26.87
N GLY A 89 -6.71 -12.16 25.91
CA GLY A 89 -6.06 -10.89 25.58
C GLY A 89 -4.90 -11.04 24.60
N LEU A 90 -4.65 -12.23 24.07
CA LEU A 90 -3.63 -12.50 23.06
C LEU A 90 -4.07 -11.88 21.73
N TYR A 91 -3.14 -11.23 21.04
CA TYR A 91 -3.37 -10.72 19.69
C TYR A 91 -3.48 -11.88 18.71
N VAL A 92 -4.66 -12.05 18.13
CA VAL A 92 -4.93 -13.09 17.12
C VAL A 92 -4.81 -12.55 15.69
N GLY A 93 -4.99 -11.24 15.54
CA GLY A 93 -4.68 -10.51 14.32
C GLY A 93 -4.55 -9.01 14.56
N TYR A 94 -3.83 -8.32 13.68
CA TYR A 94 -3.70 -6.88 13.71
C TYR A 94 -3.56 -6.31 12.30
N LEU A 95 -3.97 -5.06 12.18
CA LEU A 95 -3.86 -4.22 11.00
C LEU A 95 -3.09 -2.97 11.41
N ASN A 96 -2.19 -2.53 10.57
CA ASN A 96 -1.31 -1.40 10.85
C ASN A 96 -1.08 -0.59 9.58
N VAL A 97 -1.01 0.74 9.75
CA VAL A 97 -0.53 1.65 8.71
C VAL A 97 0.47 2.60 9.34
N THR A 98 1.66 2.62 8.77
CA THR A 98 2.81 3.39 9.25
C THR A 98 3.41 4.20 8.09
N PRO A 99 3.75 5.48 8.26
CA PRO A 99 4.45 6.24 7.23
C PRO A 99 5.78 5.58 6.86
N ARG A 100 6.22 5.74 5.62
CA ARG A 100 7.50 5.21 5.15
C ARG A 100 8.65 5.64 6.06
N GLU A 101 9.51 4.70 6.44
CA GLU A 101 10.68 4.95 7.26
C GLU A 101 11.98 4.56 6.53
N GLY A 102 13.07 5.29 6.80
CA GLY A 102 14.40 4.93 6.32
C GLY A 102 14.51 4.74 4.81
N ALA A 103 15.00 3.57 4.39
CA ALA A 103 15.42 3.26 3.01
C ALA A 103 14.39 2.41 2.22
N GLU A 104 13.15 2.35 2.70
CA GLU A 104 12.06 1.60 2.08
C GLU A 104 11.77 2.08 0.65
N GLN A 105 11.71 1.12 -0.27
CA GLN A 105 11.48 1.36 -1.70
C GLN A 105 10.58 0.28 -2.27
N LEU A 106 9.78 0.64 -3.30
CA LEU A 106 8.89 -0.32 -3.97
C LEU A 106 9.68 -1.48 -4.58
N HIS A 107 10.77 -1.15 -5.28
CA HIS A 107 11.68 -2.16 -5.79
C HIS A 107 12.54 -2.74 -4.66
N GLY A 108 12.58 -4.06 -4.56
CA GLY A 108 13.32 -4.77 -3.51
C GLY A 108 12.61 -4.80 -2.15
N TRP A 109 11.36 -4.34 -2.07
CA TRP A 109 10.58 -4.26 -0.83
C TRP A 109 10.57 -5.56 -0.03
N ALA A 110 10.29 -6.70 -0.69
CA ALA A 110 10.15 -7.98 0.00
C ALA A 110 11.44 -8.41 0.72
N ALA A 111 12.60 -8.24 0.07
CA ALA A 111 13.89 -8.51 0.66
C ALA A 111 14.20 -7.55 1.82
N PHE A 112 13.92 -6.25 1.64
CA PHE A 112 14.08 -5.25 2.69
C PHE A 112 13.24 -5.59 3.94
N ARG A 113 11.94 -5.88 3.75
CA ARG A 113 10.99 -6.12 4.84
C ARG A 113 11.33 -7.36 5.66
N THR A 114 11.65 -8.47 4.99
CA THR A 114 12.01 -9.73 5.66
C THR A 114 13.35 -9.64 6.39
N HIS A 115 14.32 -8.92 5.82
CA HIS A 115 15.57 -8.59 6.51
C HIS A 115 15.32 -7.74 7.76
N ARG A 116 14.51 -6.67 7.64
CA ARG A 116 14.11 -5.82 8.77
C ARG A 116 13.45 -6.62 9.90
N ASN A 117 12.50 -7.51 9.61
CA ASN A 117 11.89 -8.38 10.62
C ASN A 117 12.94 -9.20 11.38
N SER A 118 13.92 -9.75 10.66
CA SER A 118 15.00 -10.53 11.28
C SER A 118 15.90 -9.65 12.15
N GLU A 119 16.22 -8.42 11.72
CA GLU A 119 16.99 -7.44 12.51
C GLU A 119 16.24 -6.98 13.76
N ASP A 120 14.92 -6.86 13.69
CA ASP A 120 14.06 -6.48 14.82
C ASP A 120 13.87 -7.63 15.82
N GLY A 121 14.40 -8.82 15.51
CA GLY A 121 14.48 -9.98 16.40
C GLY A 121 13.40 -11.04 16.18
N ASP A 122 12.62 -10.94 15.11
CA ASP A 122 11.69 -12.02 14.74
C ASP A 122 12.44 -13.25 14.24
N GLY A 123 11.96 -14.42 14.64
CA GLY A 123 12.62 -15.70 14.37
C GLY A 123 12.08 -16.40 13.13
N GLN A 124 12.95 -17.09 12.40
CA GLN A 124 12.60 -17.92 11.23
C GLN A 124 11.73 -17.19 10.19
N VAL A 125 12.06 -15.94 9.89
CA VAL A 125 11.36 -15.15 8.87
C VAL A 125 11.47 -15.85 7.51
N HIS A 126 10.33 -16.13 6.89
CA HIS A 126 10.25 -16.87 5.63
C HIS A 126 9.26 -16.21 4.68
N GLN A 127 9.76 -15.73 3.55
CA GLN A 127 8.92 -15.21 2.47
C GLN A 127 8.07 -16.32 1.84
N VAL A 128 6.76 -16.12 1.83
CA VAL A 128 5.75 -17.00 1.21
C VAL A 128 5.43 -16.53 -0.21
N ALA A 129 5.23 -15.22 -0.40
CA ALA A 129 4.95 -14.62 -1.70
C ALA A 129 5.45 -13.18 -1.76
N ALA A 130 5.73 -12.66 -2.96
CA ALA A 130 6.06 -11.26 -3.18
C ALA A 130 5.57 -10.79 -4.55
N ALA A 131 5.25 -9.51 -4.67
CA ALA A 131 4.89 -8.89 -5.93
C ALA A 131 5.18 -7.39 -5.91
N GLU A 132 5.68 -6.87 -7.02
CA GLU A 132 5.94 -5.44 -7.22
C GLU A 132 4.97 -4.87 -8.29
N GLY A 133 4.82 -3.55 -8.32
CA GLY A 133 4.00 -2.87 -9.33
C GLY A 133 2.49 -3.08 -9.19
N LEU A 134 2.06 -3.56 -8.04
CA LEU A 134 0.65 -3.80 -7.71
C LEU A 134 -0.13 -2.49 -7.76
N SER A 135 -1.35 -2.56 -8.29
CA SER A 135 -2.27 -1.43 -8.31
C SER A 135 -3.03 -1.34 -7.00
N PHE A 136 -3.13 -0.14 -6.46
CA PHE A 136 -4.07 0.27 -5.42
C PHE A 136 -4.95 1.39 -6.01
N ARG A 137 -6.02 1.81 -5.32
CA ARG A 137 -7.04 2.70 -5.90
C ARG A 137 -6.45 3.94 -6.58
N ASP A 138 -5.59 4.66 -5.88
CA ASP A 138 -4.90 5.89 -6.34
C ASP A 138 -3.38 5.80 -6.16
N ALA A 139 -2.86 4.58 -6.04
CA ALA A 139 -1.49 4.33 -5.61
C ALA A 139 -0.89 3.09 -6.30
N ARG A 140 0.42 2.93 -6.18
CA ARG A 140 1.15 1.72 -6.55
C ARG A 140 1.77 1.11 -5.32
N GLY A 141 1.92 -0.20 -5.31
CA GLY A 141 2.55 -0.87 -4.18
C GLY A 141 3.44 -2.04 -4.57
N SER A 142 4.23 -2.42 -3.57
CA SER A 142 5.02 -3.63 -3.55
C SER A 142 4.70 -4.35 -2.27
N CYS A 143 4.42 -5.64 -2.34
CA CYS A 143 3.94 -6.41 -1.21
C CYS A 143 4.73 -7.70 -1.03
N VAL A 144 4.78 -8.16 0.22
CA VAL A 144 5.31 -9.45 0.64
C VAL A 144 4.31 -10.12 1.56
N ILE A 145 4.23 -11.45 1.47
CA ILE A 145 3.62 -12.30 2.48
C ILE A 145 4.76 -13.09 3.12
N ASP A 146 4.90 -13.05 4.44
CA ASP A 146 5.90 -13.80 5.18
C ASP A 146 5.35 -14.47 6.43
N ASP A 147 5.99 -15.58 6.81
CA ASP A 147 5.80 -16.26 8.08
C ASP A 147 6.95 -15.91 9.02
N TYR A 148 6.67 -15.73 10.30
CA TYR A 148 7.71 -15.54 11.31
C TYR A 148 7.22 -15.93 12.71
N TYR A 149 8.17 -16.16 13.62
CA TYR A 149 7.93 -16.22 15.05
C TYR A 149 8.16 -14.84 15.64
N SER A 150 7.13 -14.26 16.28
CA SER A 150 7.30 -12.94 16.90
C SER A 150 8.32 -13.01 18.03
N ARG A 151 9.19 -12.00 18.12
CA ARG A 151 10.10 -11.80 19.26
C ARG A 151 9.35 -11.72 20.60
N VAL A 152 8.08 -11.31 20.58
CA VAL A 152 7.21 -11.21 21.76
C VAL A 152 6.32 -12.45 21.84
N GLY A 153 6.52 -13.25 22.89
CA GLY A 153 5.69 -14.45 23.16
C GLY A 153 5.94 -15.64 22.23
N SER A 154 6.79 -15.52 21.20
CA SER A 154 7.20 -16.60 20.30
C SER A 154 6.03 -17.30 19.61
N HIS A 155 4.96 -16.56 19.32
CA HIS A 155 3.86 -17.07 18.51
C HIS A 155 4.19 -16.93 17.02
N ARG A 156 3.75 -17.91 16.22
CA ARG A 156 3.92 -17.88 14.77
C ARG A 156 2.82 -17.07 14.11
N TYR A 157 3.21 -16.09 13.32
CA TYR A 157 2.34 -15.25 12.51
C TYR A 157 2.57 -15.48 11.03
N ARG A 158 1.56 -15.14 10.24
CA ARG A 158 1.69 -14.82 8.83
C ARG A 158 1.24 -13.38 8.62
N GLU A 159 1.98 -12.63 7.83
CA GLU A 159 1.78 -11.22 7.58
C GLU A 159 1.68 -10.93 6.08
N ILE A 160 0.82 -9.99 5.70
CA ILE A 160 0.86 -9.25 4.44
C ILE A 160 1.43 -7.88 4.75
N ALA A 161 2.56 -7.52 4.13
CA ALA A 161 3.17 -6.20 4.26
C ALA A 161 3.30 -5.54 2.90
N CYS A 162 2.70 -4.37 2.73
CA CYS A 162 2.67 -3.62 1.48
C CYS A 162 3.23 -2.22 1.68
N LEU A 163 4.30 -1.87 0.95
CA LEU A 163 4.71 -0.49 0.78
C LEU A 163 3.88 0.12 -0.34
N ILE A 164 3.15 1.20 -0.05
CA ILE A 164 2.16 1.82 -0.93
C ILE A 164 2.52 3.28 -1.13
N THR A 165 2.78 3.67 -2.38
CA THR A 165 3.14 5.03 -2.77
C THR A 165 2.00 5.67 -3.55
N GLY A 166 1.43 6.73 -2.95
CA GLY A 166 0.40 7.57 -3.53
C GLY A 166 0.99 8.86 -4.11
N ARG A 167 0.14 9.87 -4.28
CA ARG A 167 0.55 11.17 -4.86
C ARG A 167 1.48 11.99 -3.95
N HIS A 168 1.26 11.93 -2.64
CA HIS A 168 1.93 12.80 -1.67
C HIS A 168 2.73 12.04 -0.61
N HIS A 169 2.32 10.81 -0.30
CA HIS A 169 2.87 10.04 0.80
C HIS A 169 3.19 8.60 0.36
N THR A 170 4.04 7.96 1.16
CA THR A 170 4.27 6.52 1.08
C THR A 170 4.06 5.96 2.47
N ASP A 171 3.32 4.86 2.56
CA ASP A 171 2.98 4.20 3.81
C ASP A 171 3.19 2.70 3.66
N VAL A 172 3.49 2.05 4.79
CA VAL A 172 3.51 0.61 4.93
C VAL A 172 2.16 0.20 5.54
N PHE A 173 1.38 -0.55 4.79
CA PHE A 173 0.26 -1.33 5.33
C PHE A 173 0.77 -2.68 5.80
N VAL A 174 0.31 -3.12 6.96
CA VAL A 174 0.54 -4.48 7.48
C VAL A 174 -0.79 -5.07 7.92
N GLY A 175 -1.04 -6.32 7.54
CA GLY A 175 -2.11 -7.15 8.08
C GLY A 175 -1.56 -8.52 8.46
N ALA A 176 -1.63 -8.87 9.73
CA ALA A 176 -1.09 -10.13 10.23
C ALA A 176 -2.09 -10.89 11.09
N ALA A 177 -1.96 -12.21 11.10
CA ALA A 177 -2.71 -13.08 11.99
C ALA A 177 -1.83 -14.21 12.50
N LEU A 178 -2.19 -14.75 13.66
CA LEU A 178 -1.61 -16.00 14.13
C LEU A 178 -1.81 -17.08 13.08
N MET A 179 -0.79 -17.91 12.87
CA MET A 179 -0.80 -18.92 11.81
C MET A 179 -2.02 -19.87 11.90
N ARG A 180 -2.47 -20.18 13.13
CA ARG A 180 -3.67 -21.00 13.36
C ARG A 180 -4.99 -20.30 13.01
N GLU A 181 -5.02 -18.97 13.07
CA GLU A 181 -6.20 -18.12 12.78
C GLU A 181 -6.20 -17.62 11.33
N TRP A 182 -5.06 -17.75 10.63
CA TRP A 182 -4.89 -17.30 9.25
C TRP A 182 -6.02 -17.74 8.31
N PRO A 183 -6.46 -19.02 8.29
CA PRO A 183 -7.55 -19.42 7.38
C PRO A 183 -8.86 -18.66 7.60
N ALA A 184 -9.14 -18.23 8.84
CA ALA A 184 -10.34 -17.48 9.17
C ALA A 184 -10.17 -15.97 8.91
N LEU A 185 -8.98 -15.43 9.14
CA LEU A 185 -8.72 -13.99 9.09
C LEU A 185 -8.18 -13.48 7.75
N SER A 186 -7.53 -14.32 6.92
CA SER A 186 -6.90 -13.85 5.68
C SER A 186 -7.85 -13.11 4.75
N PRO A 187 -9.11 -13.54 4.51
CA PRO A 187 -10.01 -12.78 3.64
C PRO A 187 -10.29 -11.36 4.16
N THR A 188 -10.30 -11.18 5.49
CA THR A 188 -10.45 -9.86 6.11
C THR A 188 -9.19 -9.02 5.93
N LEU A 189 -8.00 -9.59 6.16
CA LEU A 189 -6.72 -8.89 5.99
C LEU A 189 -6.49 -8.47 4.53
N GLU A 190 -6.79 -9.38 3.60
CA GLU A 190 -6.72 -9.16 2.14
C GLU A 190 -7.69 -8.05 1.71
N ARG A 191 -8.92 -8.04 2.22
CA ARG A 191 -9.88 -6.97 1.93
C ARG A 191 -9.46 -5.63 2.53
N ALA A 192 -8.87 -5.63 3.73
CA ALA A 192 -8.32 -4.43 4.36
C ALA A 192 -7.20 -3.84 3.49
N ALA A 193 -6.22 -4.66 3.09
CA ALA A 193 -5.16 -4.28 2.17
C ALA A 193 -5.73 -3.71 0.87
N SER A 194 -6.72 -4.37 0.29
CA SER A 194 -7.38 -3.95 -0.95
C SER A 194 -8.23 -2.66 -0.81
N SER A 195 -8.51 -2.21 0.42
CA SER A 195 -9.35 -1.02 0.68
C SER A 195 -8.57 0.18 1.23
N ILE A 196 -7.28 0.01 1.50
CA ILE A 196 -6.41 1.10 1.94
C ILE A 196 -6.49 2.28 0.97
N PHE A 197 -6.54 3.48 1.54
CA PHE A 197 -6.70 4.70 0.78
C PHE A 197 -5.70 5.75 1.25
N GLN A 198 -5.01 6.38 0.30
CA GLN A 198 -4.14 7.54 0.53
C GLN A 198 -4.86 8.76 -0.04
N GLY A 199 -5.43 9.56 0.86
CA GLY A 199 -6.19 10.78 0.55
C GLY A 199 -5.30 11.97 0.24
#